data_AF-A0A1Q7G5S3-F1
#
_entry.id   AF-A0A1Q7G5S3-F1
#
_cell.length_a   1.000
_cell.length_b   1.000
_cell.length_c   1.000
_cell.angle_alpha   90.00
_cell.angle_beta   90.00
_cell.angle_gamma   90.00
#
_symmetry.space_group_name_H-M   'P 1'
#
loop_
_entity.id
_entity.type
_entity.pdbx_description
1 polymer ?
#
loop_
_entity_poly.entity_id
_entity_poly.type
_entity_poly.pdbx_seq_one_letter_code
_entity_poly.pdbx_strand_id
1 'polypeptide(L)'
;MKMSVKQMCTSALALFYGGLFVPMAQAYSFDMIVPDVRQPAAISGGSACPVRSHQLTAAGSIAVRWSTAPNSNPVTILTQNQTTSGQLTEIEQVIAQALAVWTGVSGTTLVPATLTPLTRTATQNACGPDGVNSICFDQADMAFTPGVLAFTRVITTDRLGVQVGSSAVSTQLGQILDADIYFNPSDSNTSYATPQALAANPKAYDLESLLTHELGHSLGFSHSAVWSAIMFPFAPAPGTFSGMRPTTQQPDAPLGDDDRTGLRALYPDPADVVHVGSISGRIFPANPLALSASPPGVSGVFGAQVVAVDATSGAVVGATLGGWSCTAPGPAQFDGTYEIDGLAVGHSYTVYAEALNGAVDPSQFDNAIVSLCRNTVSDPGWPPLQGCVVPVANTSFTTRTRPGP
;
A
#
# COMPACT_ATOMS: atom_id res chain seq x y z
N MET A 1 37.21 -28.50 -29.44
CA MET A 1 37.02 -27.16 -28.86
C MET A 1 35.93 -26.45 -29.65
N LYS A 2 34.67 -26.56 -29.23
CA LYS A 2 33.50 -25.94 -29.87
C LYS A 2 32.63 -25.40 -28.75
N MET A 3 32.60 -24.08 -28.57
CA MET A 3 31.64 -23.41 -27.67
C MET A 3 30.32 -23.28 -28.43
N SER A 4 29.27 -23.88 -27.87
CA SER A 4 27.91 -23.78 -28.38
C SER A 4 27.28 -22.48 -27.89
N VAL A 5 27.08 -21.55 -28.81
CA VAL A 5 26.09 -20.47 -28.74
C VAL A 5 24.72 -21.11 -28.57
N LYS A 6 24.01 -20.84 -27.46
CA LYS A 6 22.54 -20.77 -27.35
C LYS A 6 22.12 -20.57 -25.89
N GLN A 7 21.85 -19.31 -25.53
CA GLN A 7 20.82 -18.89 -24.55
C GLN A 7 20.75 -17.36 -24.54
N MET A 8 20.33 -16.78 -25.67
CA MET A 8 19.72 -15.47 -25.70
C MET A 8 18.30 -15.69 -26.21
N CYS A 9 17.35 -15.89 -25.30
CA CYS A 9 15.93 -15.77 -25.59
C CYS A 9 15.24 -15.13 -24.38
N THR A 10 14.88 -13.87 -24.56
CA THR A 10 13.66 -13.22 -24.05
C THR A 10 13.43 -13.27 -22.53
N SER A 11 14.17 -12.42 -21.82
CA SER A 11 13.77 -11.91 -20.51
C SER A 11 12.59 -10.94 -20.71
N ALA A 12 11.36 -11.43 -20.64
CA ALA A 12 10.22 -10.56 -20.34
C ALA A 12 10.24 -10.32 -18.83
N LEU A 13 11.08 -9.39 -18.39
CA LEU A 13 10.94 -8.75 -17.10
C LEU A 13 9.59 -8.05 -17.16
N ALA A 14 8.63 -8.43 -16.32
CA ALA A 14 7.50 -7.56 -16.04
C ALA A 14 8.02 -6.40 -15.19
N LEU A 15 8.88 -5.57 -15.78
CA LEU A 15 8.97 -4.19 -15.37
C LEU A 15 7.58 -3.64 -15.63
N PHE A 16 6.85 -3.28 -14.58
CA PHE A 16 5.81 -2.27 -14.71
C PHE A 16 6.49 -0.93 -15.04
N TYR A 17 7.08 -0.82 -16.24
CA TYR A 17 7.17 0.46 -16.91
C TYR A 17 5.74 0.76 -17.34
N GLY A 18 5.07 1.66 -16.62
CA GLY A 18 3.88 2.31 -17.12
C GLY A 18 4.16 2.84 -18.53
N GLY A 19 3.64 2.14 -19.53
CA GLY A 19 3.86 2.44 -20.93
C GLY A 19 3.06 3.67 -21.35
N LEU A 20 3.79 4.74 -21.69
CA LEU A 20 3.45 5.83 -22.64
C LEU A 20 2.26 6.75 -22.37
N PHE A 21 1.53 6.57 -21.27
CA PHE A 21 0.83 7.65 -20.61
C PHE A 21 1.27 7.61 -19.15
N VAL A 22 1.98 8.64 -18.69
CA VAL A 22 2.12 8.84 -17.24
C VAL A 22 0.69 9.07 -16.77
N PRO A 23 0.04 8.14 -16.04
CA PRO A 23 -1.20 8.51 -15.40
C PRO A 23 -0.84 9.68 -14.49
N MET A 24 -1.63 10.74 -14.50
CA MET A 24 -1.49 11.76 -13.46
C MET A 24 -1.47 11.04 -12.12
N ALA A 25 -0.56 11.36 -11.21
CA ALA A 25 -0.59 10.74 -9.90
C ALA A 25 -1.99 10.98 -9.33
N GLN A 26 -2.64 9.87 -8.98
CA GLN A 26 -4.01 9.88 -8.50
C GLN A 26 -3.98 10.05 -7.00
N ALA A 27 -5.11 10.49 -6.44
CA ALA A 27 -5.25 10.52 -5.00
C ALA A 27 -5.19 9.11 -4.38
N TYR A 28 -5.43 8.02 -5.12
CA TYR A 28 -5.32 6.66 -4.59
C TYR A 28 -4.23 5.81 -5.25
N SER A 29 -3.45 5.12 -4.40
CA SER A 29 -2.59 3.99 -4.77
C SER A 29 -3.13 2.71 -4.14
N PHE A 30 -3.21 1.63 -4.95
CA PHE A 30 -3.42 0.26 -4.48
C PHE A 30 -2.18 -0.57 -4.77
N ASP A 31 -1.39 -0.81 -3.73
CA ASP A 31 -0.18 -1.62 -3.77
C ASP A 31 -0.55 -3.11 -3.77
N MET A 32 -1.00 -3.56 -4.93
CA MET A 32 -1.52 -4.91 -5.18
C MET A 32 -0.84 -5.56 -6.38
N ILE A 33 -0.65 -6.88 -6.31
CA ILE A 33 -0.10 -7.67 -7.40
C ILE A 33 -0.99 -8.85 -7.73
N VAL A 34 -1.25 -9.04 -9.02
CA VAL A 34 -1.79 -10.28 -9.57
C VAL A 34 -0.62 -11.27 -9.81
N PRO A 35 -0.60 -12.44 -9.15
CA PRO A 35 0.39 -13.49 -9.39
C PRO A 35 0.50 -13.87 -10.87
N ASP A 36 1.71 -14.10 -11.38
CA ASP A 36 1.84 -14.67 -12.72
C ASP A 36 1.43 -16.15 -12.73
N VAL A 37 0.21 -16.43 -13.19
CA VAL A 37 -0.35 -17.80 -13.30
C VAL A 37 0.46 -18.73 -14.22
N ARG A 38 1.39 -18.19 -15.01
CA ARG A 38 2.32 -19.00 -15.83
C ARG A 38 3.41 -19.63 -14.96
N GLN A 39 3.62 -19.17 -13.73
CA GLN A 39 4.46 -19.84 -12.75
C GLN A 39 3.83 -21.19 -12.33
N PRO A 40 4.63 -22.19 -11.92
CA PRO A 40 4.10 -23.44 -11.38
C PRO A 40 3.03 -23.20 -10.30
N ALA A 41 1.96 -24.00 -10.30
CA ALA A 41 0.83 -23.82 -9.37
C ALA A 41 1.23 -23.91 -7.89
N ALA A 42 2.33 -24.59 -7.56
CA ALA A 42 2.90 -24.60 -6.21
C ALA A 42 3.44 -23.22 -5.76
N ILE A 43 3.69 -22.32 -6.71
CA ILE A 43 4.23 -20.97 -6.50
C ILE A 43 3.10 -19.94 -6.62
N SER A 44 2.33 -19.97 -7.71
CA SER A 44 1.22 -19.01 -7.95
C SER A 44 -0.07 -19.38 -7.23
N GLY A 45 -0.14 -20.57 -6.61
CA GLY A 45 -1.41 -21.16 -6.18
C GLY A 45 -2.33 -21.53 -7.34
N GLY A 46 -1.88 -21.40 -8.60
CA GLY A 46 -2.75 -21.43 -9.78
C GLY A 46 -3.75 -20.27 -9.83
N SER A 47 -3.51 -19.22 -9.06
CA SER A 47 -4.41 -18.10 -8.85
C SER A 47 -3.91 -16.85 -9.59
N ALA A 48 -4.83 -16.08 -10.14
CA ALA A 48 -4.63 -14.73 -10.65
C ALA A 48 -5.24 -13.69 -9.69
N CYS A 49 -5.35 -14.03 -8.40
CA CYS A 49 -5.94 -13.17 -7.40
C CYS A 49 -4.94 -12.16 -6.85
N PRO A 50 -5.22 -10.85 -6.94
CA PRO A 50 -4.56 -9.86 -6.11
C PRO A 50 -5.25 -9.74 -4.75
N VAL A 51 -4.45 -9.66 -3.69
CA VAL A 51 -4.94 -9.33 -2.35
C VAL A 51 -4.34 -8.03 -1.88
N ARG A 52 -5.12 -7.32 -1.06
CA ARG A 52 -4.80 -5.97 -0.61
C ARG A 52 -3.65 -6.06 0.37
N SER A 53 -2.78 -5.07 0.32
CA SER A 53 -1.69 -4.98 1.28
C SER A 53 -2.10 -4.62 2.70
N HIS A 54 -3.30 -4.06 2.91
CA HIS A 54 -3.83 -3.80 4.26
C HIS A 54 -4.64 -4.97 4.85
N GLN A 55 -4.94 -6.02 4.08
CA GLN A 55 -5.73 -7.17 4.56
C GLN A 55 -5.40 -8.45 3.82
N LEU A 56 -4.95 -9.45 4.56
CA LEU A 56 -4.57 -10.75 4.03
C LEU A 56 -5.69 -11.75 4.21
N THR A 57 -6.53 -12.02 3.21
CA THR A 57 -7.36 -13.23 3.26
C THR A 57 -7.65 -13.90 1.92
N ALA A 58 -6.92 -14.98 1.66
CA ALA A 58 -7.43 -16.30 1.27
C ALA A 58 -6.24 -17.20 0.87
N ALA A 59 -6.42 -18.52 0.87
CA ALA A 59 -5.45 -19.41 0.22
C ALA A 59 -5.28 -18.99 -1.26
N GLY A 60 -4.07 -18.56 -1.66
CA GLY A 60 -3.78 -18.05 -3.01
C GLY A 60 -3.66 -16.53 -3.14
N SER A 61 -3.71 -15.79 -2.02
CA SER A 61 -3.46 -14.34 -1.94
C SER A 61 -1.97 -13.98 -1.93
N ILE A 62 -1.61 -12.83 -2.51
CA ILE A 62 -0.25 -12.26 -2.41
C ILE A 62 -0.31 -10.88 -1.75
N ALA A 63 0.37 -10.75 -0.61
CA ALA A 63 0.70 -9.44 -0.04
C ALA A 63 1.90 -8.82 -0.76
N VAL A 64 1.82 -7.51 -0.99
CA VAL A 64 3.00 -6.69 -1.27
C VAL A 64 3.72 -6.45 0.05
N ARG A 65 4.83 -7.15 0.27
CA ARG A 65 5.62 -7.05 1.50
C ARG A 65 7.06 -7.47 1.32
N TRP A 66 7.91 -7.12 2.27
CA TRP A 66 9.25 -7.70 2.38
C TRP A 66 9.21 -9.20 2.72
N SER A 67 10.24 -9.96 2.35
CA SER A 67 10.28 -11.44 2.44
C SER A 67 10.41 -12.07 3.84
N THR A 68 10.43 -11.25 4.89
CA THR A 68 10.51 -11.57 6.33
C THR A 68 11.91 -11.78 6.93
N ALA A 69 12.02 -11.33 8.19
CA ALA A 69 13.22 -10.94 8.93
C ALA A 69 14.07 -9.88 8.18
N PRO A 70 13.71 -8.58 8.29
CA PRO A 70 14.39 -7.44 7.64
C PRO A 70 15.88 -7.22 8.05
N ASN A 71 16.56 -8.26 8.50
CA ASN A 71 17.93 -8.30 8.99
C ASN A 71 18.98 -8.01 7.89
N SER A 72 18.55 -7.93 6.62
CA SER A 72 19.42 -7.64 5.46
C SER A 72 18.81 -6.67 4.44
N ASN A 73 17.52 -6.28 4.59
CA ASN A 73 16.81 -5.29 3.78
C ASN A 73 15.44 -5.01 4.43
N PRO A 74 14.92 -3.78 4.40
CA PRO A 74 15.43 -2.65 3.61
C PRO A 74 16.62 -1.89 4.25
N VAL A 75 17.61 -1.55 3.41
CA VAL A 75 18.56 -0.46 3.70
C VAL A 75 17.89 0.87 3.38
N THR A 76 17.86 1.81 4.33
CA THR A 76 17.36 3.17 4.11
C THR A 76 18.52 4.15 3.94
N ILE A 77 18.54 4.89 2.84
CA ILE A 77 19.54 5.92 2.54
C ILE A 77 18.89 7.30 2.48
N LEU A 78 19.49 8.29 3.11
CA LEU A 78 19.13 9.70 2.97
C LEU A 78 20.00 10.35 1.89
N THR A 79 19.37 10.93 0.86
CA THR A 79 20.09 11.75 -0.13
C THR A 79 20.26 13.19 0.32
N GLN A 80 21.02 13.98 -0.44
CA GLN A 80 21.28 15.37 -0.11
C GLN A 80 19.98 16.19 -0.05
N ASN A 81 19.87 17.06 0.95
CA ASN A 81 18.85 18.08 0.95
C ASN A 81 19.26 19.22 0.00
N GLN A 82 18.29 19.93 -0.57
CA GLN A 82 18.58 21.00 -1.54
C GLN A 82 18.91 22.36 -0.89
N THR A 83 18.91 22.45 0.44
CA THR A 83 19.08 23.73 1.16
C THR A 83 20.54 23.98 1.49
N THR A 84 21.01 25.22 1.35
CA THR A 84 22.38 25.63 1.74
C THR A 84 22.67 25.48 3.23
N SER A 85 21.63 25.43 4.08
CA SER A 85 21.73 25.26 5.54
C SER A 85 21.83 23.80 6.00
N GLY A 86 21.65 22.81 5.11
CA GLY A 86 21.92 21.39 5.40
C GLY A 86 21.37 20.88 6.73
N GLN A 87 20.05 20.82 6.93
CA GLN A 87 19.41 20.26 8.14
C GLN A 87 19.41 18.72 8.18
N LEU A 88 20.39 18.07 7.59
CA LEU A 88 20.40 16.61 7.40
C LEU A 88 20.27 15.86 8.74
N THR A 89 20.94 16.28 9.80
CA THR A 89 20.83 15.64 11.12
C THR A 89 19.41 15.70 11.68
N GLU A 90 18.71 16.80 11.46
CA GLU A 90 17.33 16.96 11.92
C GLU A 90 16.37 16.10 11.08
N ILE A 91 16.58 16.06 9.76
CA ILE A 91 15.85 15.18 8.84
C ILE A 91 16.06 13.71 9.20
N GLU A 92 17.29 13.30 9.53
CA GLU A 92 17.59 11.94 9.98
C GLU A 92 16.84 11.56 11.26
N GLN A 93 16.72 12.49 12.21
CA GLN A 93 15.93 12.27 13.42
C GLN A 93 14.46 12.07 13.10
N VAL A 94 13.92 12.85 12.16
CA VAL A 94 12.54 12.68 11.67
C VAL A 94 12.35 11.32 10.99
N ILE A 95 13.32 10.89 10.18
CA ILE A 95 13.28 9.56 9.53
C ILE A 95 13.29 8.44 10.57
N ALA A 96 14.20 8.52 11.55
CA ALA A 96 14.27 7.54 12.62
C ALA A 96 12.96 7.50 13.44
N GLN A 97 12.35 8.66 13.71
CA GLN A 97 11.09 8.75 14.43
C GLN A 97 9.92 8.16 13.62
N ALA A 98 9.81 8.47 12.34
CA ALA A 98 8.76 7.96 11.47
C ALA A 98 8.85 6.43 11.31
N LEU A 99 10.06 5.87 11.24
CA LEU A 99 10.30 4.42 11.27
C LEU A 99 9.97 3.80 12.64
N ALA A 100 10.28 4.49 13.73
CA ALA A 100 9.96 4.05 15.09
C ALA A 100 8.45 3.91 15.32
N VAL A 101 7.65 4.78 14.68
CA VAL A 101 6.19 4.72 14.73
C VAL A 101 5.66 3.40 14.17
N TRP A 102 6.11 2.99 12.98
CA TRP A 102 5.70 1.72 12.36
C TRP A 102 6.21 0.49 13.12
N THR A 103 7.47 0.53 13.58
CA THR A 103 8.06 -0.57 14.36
C THR A 103 7.60 -0.62 15.83
N GLY A 104 6.86 0.39 16.28
CA GLY A 104 6.26 0.48 17.61
C GLY A 104 4.92 -0.25 17.74
N VAL A 105 4.32 -0.68 16.62
CA VAL A 105 3.02 -1.36 16.62
C VAL A 105 3.16 -2.79 17.12
N SER A 106 2.49 -3.08 18.24
CA SER A 106 2.44 -4.43 18.82
C SER A 106 1.67 -5.41 17.94
N GLY A 107 2.01 -6.70 18.05
CA GLY A 107 1.32 -7.75 17.29
C GLY A 107 1.86 -7.95 15.87
N THR A 108 3.04 -7.41 15.61
CA THR A 108 3.69 -7.47 14.29
C THR A 108 5.11 -7.97 14.42
N THR A 109 5.63 -8.56 13.34
CA THR A 109 7.04 -8.95 13.22
C THR A 109 7.94 -7.78 12.83
N LEU A 110 7.37 -6.60 12.57
CA LEU A 110 8.10 -5.39 12.24
C LEU A 110 8.56 -4.70 13.54
N VAL A 111 9.83 -4.88 13.90
CA VAL A 111 10.39 -4.38 15.16
C VAL A 111 11.62 -3.51 14.92
N PRO A 112 12.04 -2.64 15.85
CA PRO A 112 13.17 -1.73 15.60
C PRO A 112 14.46 -2.45 15.19
N ALA A 113 14.71 -3.64 15.74
CA ALA A 113 15.88 -4.46 15.43
C ALA A 113 15.92 -4.98 13.98
N THR A 114 14.81 -4.88 13.25
CA THR A 114 14.76 -5.27 11.85
C THR A 114 15.18 -4.13 10.92
N LEU A 115 15.31 -2.90 11.41
CA LEU A 115 15.71 -1.79 10.55
C LEU A 115 17.24 -1.63 10.55
N THR A 116 17.78 -1.41 9.36
CA THR A 116 19.19 -1.02 9.24
C THR A 116 19.37 0.46 9.58
N PRO A 117 20.54 0.87 10.12
CA PRO A 117 20.81 2.27 10.37
C PRO A 117 20.75 3.12 9.10
N LEU A 118 20.14 4.29 9.21
CA LEU A 118 20.11 5.29 8.14
C LEU A 118 21.52 5.67 7.71
N THR A 119 21.77 5.62 6.41
CA THR A 119 23.06 6.01 5.82
C THR A 119 22.89 7.25 4.94
N ARG A 120 23.85 8.18 4.97
CA ARG A 120 23.86 9.32 4.05
C ARG A 120 24.56 8.96 2.75
N THR A 121 24.01 9.43 1.63
CA THR A 121 24.72 9.45 0.34
C THR A 121 24.86 10.86 -0.19
N ALA A 122 25.97 11.12 -0.87
CA ALA A 122 26.20 12.34 -1.64
C ALA A 122 25.87 12.16 -3.14
N THR A 123 25.43 10.97 -3.53
CA THR A 123 24.97 10.69 -4.90
C THR A 123 23.76 11.57 -5.19
N GLN A 124 23.88 12.42 -6.22
CA GLN A 124 22.74 13.17 -6.74
C GLN A 124 21.78 12.22 -7.43
N ASN A 125 20.48 12.45 -7.21
CA ASN A 125 19.42 11.62 -7.79
C ASN A 125 19.61 10.13 -7.50
N ALA A 126 19.79 9.78 -6.22
CA ALA A 126 20.09 8.41 -5.84
C ALA A 126 18.89 7.46 -5.93
N CYS A 127 17.65 7.97 -5.96
CA CYS A 127 16.48 7.12 -6.06
C CYS A 127 16.37 6.55 -7.49
N GLY A 128 16.19 5.24 -7.58
CA GLY A 128 15.95 4.51 -8.79
C GLY A 128 15.90 3.00 -8.50
N PRO A 129 15.63 2.18 -9.53
CA PRO A 129 15.50 0.73 -9.39
C PRO A 129 16.86 0.05 -9.15
N ASP A 130 17.52 0.32 -8.02
CA ASP A 130 18.87 -0.13 -7.70
C ASP A 130 18.94 -1.07 -6.48
N GLY A 131 17.78 -1.37 -5.87
CA GLY A 131 17.65 -2.26 -4.74
C GLY A 131 18.08 -1.63 -3.42
N VAL A 132 18.20 -0.31 -3.37
CA VAL A 132 18.61 0.48 -2.21
C VAL A 132 17.56 1.56 -1.94
N ASN A 133 16.78 1.35 -0.88
CA ASN A 133 15.67 2.24 -0.54
C ASN A 133 16.20 3.61 -0.10
N SER A 134 15.97 4.61 -0.93
CA SER A 134 16.50 5.95 -0.80
C SER A 134 15.36 6.94 -0.52
N ILE A 135 15.65 7.96 0.29
CA ILE A 135 14.76 9.09 0.56
C ILE A 135 15.36 10.31 -0.13
N CYS A 136 14.74 10.70 -1.24
CA CYS A 136 15.21 11.76 -2.11
C CYS A 136 14.48 13.06 -1.90
N PHE A 137 15.25 14.10 -1.55
CA PHE A 137 14.79 15.48 -1.52
C PHE A 137 15.26 16.28 -2.73
N ASP A 138 16.13 15.69 -3.55
CA ASP A 138 16.87 16.37 -4.59
C ASP A 138 16.51 15.94 -6.02
N GLN A 139 15.57 15.00 -6.17
CA GLN A 139 15.30 14.33 -7.42
C GLN A 139 13.89 14.57 -7.96
N ALA A 140 13.79 15.22 -9.11
CA ALA A 140 12.53 15.39 -9.81
C ALA A 140 12.11 14.08 -10.53
N ASP A 141 10.80 13.84 -10.60
CA ASP A 141 10.19 12.72 -11.30
C ASP A 141 8.91 13.18 -12.01
N MET A 142 8.59 12.55 -13.14
CA MET A 142 7.36 12.83 -13.89
C MET A 142 6.07 12.47 -13.14
N ALA A 143 6.17 11.65 -12.10
CA ALA A 143 5.08 11.32 -11.18
C ALA A 143 4.66 12.51 -10.30
N PHE A 144 5.46 13.58 -10.19
CA PHE A 144 5.05 14.82 -9.53
C PHE A 144 4.08 15.63 -10.38
N THR A 145 2.86 15.13 -10.54
CA THR A 145 1.76 15.90 -11.11
C THR A 145 1.23 16.94 -10.12
N PRO A 146 0.42 17.93 -10.55
CA PRO A 146 -0.06 18.98 -9.66
C PRO A 146 -0.71 18.42 -8.38
N GLY A 147 -0.26 18.90 -7.22
CA GLY A 147 -0.77 18.49 -5.90
C GLY A 147 -0.02 17.33 -5.24
N VAL A 148 0.91 16.66 -5.93
CA VAL A 148 1.73 15.60 -5.33
C VAL A 148 2.86 16.21 -4.52
N LEU A 149 2.86 15.93 -3.21
CA LEU A 149 3.86 16.40 -2.25
C LEU A 149 5.04 15.42 -2.16
N ALA A 150 4.71 14.14 -2.01
CA ALA A 150 5.67 13.05 -2.01
C ALA A 150 5.02 11.83 -2.66
N PHE A 151 5.84 10.84 -2.99
CA PHE A 151 5.36 9.50 -3.32
C PHE A 151 6.46 8.47 -3.05
N THR A 152 6.04 7.22 -2.90
CA THR A 152 6.94 6.08 -2.79
C THR A 152 6.87 5.23 -4.05
N ARG A 153 8.01 4.99 -4.69
CA ARG A 153 8.12 4.08 -5.82
C ARG A 153 8.45 2.69 -5.30
N VAL A 154 7.41 1.86 -5.14
CA VAL A 154 7.56 0.47 -4.72
C VAL A 154 7.75 -0.42 -5.94
N ILE A 155 8.88 -1.13 -5.99
CA ILE A 155 9.15 -2.17 -7.00
C ILE A 155 8.97 -3.52 -6.36
N THR A 156 8.13 -4.32 -6.98
CA THR A 156 7.75 -5.65 -6.51
C THR A 156 7.81 -6.66 -7.63
N THR A 157 7.67 -7.93 -7.28
CA THR A 157 7.66 -8.99 -8.28
C THR A 157 6.55 -10.01 -8.07
N ASP A 158 5.99 -10.47 -9.17
CA ASP A 158 5.02 -11.55 -9.28
C ASP A 158 5.67 -12.89 -9.66
N ARG A 159 7.00 -13.00 -9.51
CA ARG A 159 7.80 -14.18 -9.83
C ARG A 159 8.89 -14.41 -8.77
N LEU A 160 9.37 -15.65 -8.69
CA LEU A 160 10.54 -16.00 -7.88
C LEU A 160 11.84 -15.78 -8.67
N GLY A 161 12.95 -15.59 -7.96
CA GLY A 161 14.27 -15.50 -8.58
C GLY A 161 14.59 -14.16 -9.25
N VAL A 162 13.68 -13.19 -9.16
CA VAL A 162 13.87 -11.82 -9.66
C VAL A 162 14.67 -11.00 -8.64
N GLN A 163 15.60 -10.20 -9.13
CA GLN A 163 16.41 -9.27 -8.36
C GLN A 163 16.45 -7.93 -9.11
N VAL A 164 16.37 -6.83 -8.36
CA VAL A 164 16.52 -5.45 -8.87
C VAL A 164 17.77 -4.86 -8.23
N GLY A 165 18.73 -4.42 -9.05
CA GLY A 165 20.02 -3.90 -8.59
C GLY A 165 20.68 -4.79 -7.53
N SER A 166 20.87 -4.23 -6.33
CA SER A 166 21.52 -4.86 -5.18
C SER A 166 20.56 -5.53 -4.19
N SER A 167 19.25 -5.52 -4.46
CA SER A 167 18.23 -6.16 -3.61
C SER A 167 18.47 -7.67 -3.43
N ALA A 168 17.80 -8.27 -2.45
CA ALA A 168 17.77 -9.71 -2.31
C ALA A 168 16.98 -10.36 -3.47
N VAL A 169 17.42 -11.53 -3.92
CA VAL A 169 16.67 -12.34 -4.87
C VAL A 169 15.30 -12.71 -4.27
N SER A 170 14.24 -12.54 -5.03
CA SER A 170 12.88 -12.86 -4.59
C SER A 170 12.68 -14.34 -4.28
N THR A 171 12.13 -14.60 -3.10
CA THR A 171 11.78 -15.93 -2.59
C THR A 171 10.28 -16.12 -2.41
N GLN A 172 9.50 -15.04 -2.51
CA GLN A 172 8.05 -15.06 -2.50
C GLN A 172 7.48 -14.17 -3.61
N LEU A 173 6.26 -14.46 -4.03
CA LEU A 173 5.51 -13.54 -4.87
C LEU A 173 5.05 -12.33 -4.04
N GLY A 174 4.89 -11.16 -4.65
CA GLY A 174 4.60 -9.92 -3.94
C GLY A 174 5.78 -9.34 -3.19
N GLN A 175 6.96 -9.94 -3.31
CA GLN A 175 8.13 -9.45 -2.61
C GLN A 175 8.48 -8.04 -3.10
N ILE A 176 8.59 -7.10 -2.16
CA ILE A 176 9.19 -5.79 -2.41
C ILE A 176 10.69 -6.01 -2.64
N LEU A 177 11.20 -5.44 -3.72
CA LEU A 177 12.61 -5.50 -4.12
C LEU A 177 13.30 -4.16 -3.92
N ASP A 178 12.55 -3.05 -3.99
CA ASP A 178 13.04 -1.69 -3.91
C ASP A 178 11.88 -0.75 -3.55
N ALA A 179 12.12 0.28 -2.75
CA ALA A 179 11.08 1.21 -2.30
C ALA A 179 11.67 2.59 -2.00
N ASP A 180 11.71 3.44 -3.01
CA ASP A 180 12.26 4.79 -2.89
C ASP A 180 11.21 5.84 -2.58
N ILE A 181 11.51 6.75 -1.66
CA ILE A 181 10.65 7.87 -1.30
C ILE A 181 11.16 9.13 -1.97
N TYR A 182 10.28 9.80 -2.72
CA TYR A 182 10.56 11.04 -3.41
C TYR A 182 9.76 12.18 -2.78
N PHE A 183 10.42 13.24 -2.35
CA PHE A 183 9.80 14.51 -1.99
C PHE A 183 9.90 15.48 -3.15
N ASN A 184 8.80 16.13 -3.51
CA ASN A 184 8.73 17.00 -4.69
C ASN A 184 9.71 18.17 -4.55
N PRO A 185 10.79 18.22 -5.37
CA PRO A 185 11.75 19.31 -5.32
C PRO A 185 11.43 20.43 -6.31
N SER A 186 10.42 20.23 -7.17
CA SER A 186 10.21 21.05 -8.37
C SER A 186 9.13 22.13 -8.18
N ASP A 187 8.29 22.02 -7.15
CA ASP A 187 7.28 23.03 -6.85
C ASP A 187 7.79 24.07 -5.85
N SER A 188 8.05 25.28 -6.35
CA SER A 188 8.49 26.42 -5.53
C SER A 188 7.49 26.87 -4.45
N ASN A 189 6.22 26.44 -4.53
CA ASN A 189 5.21 26.70 -3.51
C ASN A 189 5.12 25.61 -2.45
N THR A 190 5.81 24.49 -2.68
CA THR A 190 5.87 23.36 -1.75
C THR A 190 7.18 23.43 -0.99
N SER A 191 7.07 23.42 0.34
CA SER A 191 8.20 23.35 1.25
C SER A 191 7.87 22.38 2.37
N TYR A 192 8.91 21.77 2.95
CA TYR A 192 8.76 20.81 4.03
C TYR A 192 9.48 21.33 5.26
N ALA A 193 8.86 21.15 6.42
CA ALA A 193 9.46 21.49 7.69
C ALA A 193 9.45 20.28 8.61
N THR A 194 10.57 20.06 9.28
CA THR A 194 10.65 19.14 10.41
C THR A 194 9.69 19.60 11.52
N PRO A 195 9.31 18.73 12.46
CA PRO A 195 8.44 19.11 13.58
C PRO A 195 8.94 20.32 14.37
N GLN A 196 10.26 20.44 14.55
CA GLN A 196 10.89 21.55 15.27
C GLN A 196 10.87 22.86 14.46
N ALA A 197 10.91 22.78 13.13
CA ALA A 197 10.87 23.94 12.25
C ALA A 197 9.44 24.37 11.87
N LEU A 198 8.44 23.50 11.99
CA LEU A 198 7.09 23.71 11.45
C LEU A 198 6.41 25.00 11.97
N ALA A 199 6.50 25.27 13.27
CA ALA A 199 5.87 26.46 13.87
C ALA A 199 6.44 27.78 13.32
N ALA A 200 7.73 27.81 12.96
CA ALA A 200 8.38 28.96 12.33
C ALA A 200 8.13 29.02 10.81
N ASN A 201 7.61 27.94 10.21
CA ASN A 201 7.39 27.80 8.78
C ASN A 201 5.93 27.38 8.49
N PRO A 202 4.93 28.24 8.79
CA PRO A 202 3.51 27.88 8.69
C PRO A 202 3.01 27.63 7.26
N LYS A 203 3.85 27.83 6.24
CA LYS A 203 3.56 27.52 4.83
C LYS A 203 4.20 26.21 4.37
N ALA A 204 4.93 25.54 5.24
CA ALA A 204 5.54 24.25 4.95
C ALA A 204 4.60 23.12 5.35
N TYR A 205 4.64 22.02 4.60
CA TYR A 205 4.05 20.75 5.01
C TYR A 205 4.92 20.10 6.07
N ASP A 206 4.29 19.37 6.97
CA ASP A 206 4.98 18.63 8.00
C ASP A 206 5.71 17.41 7.43
N LEU A 207 7.04 17.41 7.53
CA LEU A 207 7.89 16.36 7.00
C LEU A 207 7.65 15.02 7.68
N GLU A 208 7.43 15.00 9.00
CA GLU A 208 7.18 13.75 9.73
C GLU A 208 5.87 13.10 9.28
N SER A 209 4.78 13.87 9.12
CA SER A 209 3.49 13.35 8.64
C SER A 209 3.59 12.73 7.25
N LEU A 210 4.20 13.44 6.31
CA LEU A 210 4.41 12.94 4.95
C LEU A 210 5.32 11.72 4.95
N LEU A 211 6.42 11.76 5.70
CA LEU A 211 7.35 10.65 5.73
C LEU A 211 6.75 9.40 6.37
N THR A 212 5.98 9.52 7.46
CA THR A 212 5.28 8.38 8.07
C THR A 212 4.31 7.75 7.06
N HIS A 213 3.59 8.56 6.27
CA HIS A 213 2.73 8.09 5.19
C HIS A 213 3.51 7.33 4.11
N GLU A 214 4.58 7.94 3.56
CA GLU A 214 5.39 7.33 2.51
C GLU A 214 6.08 6.04 2.96
N LEU A 215 6.56 6.00 4.21
CA LEU A 215 7.10 4.77 4.80
C LEU A 215 6.05 3.65 4.88
N GLY A 216 4.75 3.99 5.01
CA GLY A 216 3.67 3.01 4.91
C GLY A 216 3.67 2.32 3.55
N HIS A 217 3.79 3.09 2.45
CA HIS A 217 3.95 2.52 1.11
C HIS A 217 5.22 1.68 1.00
N SER A 218 6.35 2.11 1.57
CA SER A 218 7.59 1.31 1.60
C SER A 218 7.44 -0.03 2.33
N LEU A 219 6.48 -0.12 3.26
CA LEU A 219 6.10 -1.36 3.94
C LEU A 219 5.05 -2.17 3.17
N GLY A 220 4.48 -1.59 2.11
CA GLY A 220 3.55 -2.22 1.20
C GLY A 220 2.13 -1.66 1.26
N PHE A 221 1.81 -0.72 2.14
CA PHE A 221 0.44 -0.24 2.34
C PHE A 221 -0.11 0.49 1.14
N SER A 222 -1.38 0.22 0.81
CA SER A 222 -2.18 1.09 -0.06
C SER A 222 -2.71 2.29 0.73
N HIS A 223 -3.22 3.31 0.01
CA HIS A 223 -3.99 4.37 0.67
C HIS A 223 -5.23 3.82 1.38
N SER A 224 -5.59 4.46 2.49
CA SER A 224 -6.81 4.21 3.25
C SER A 224 -7.89 5.24 2.90
N ALA A 225 -9.15 4.83 2.94
CA ALA A 225 -10.30 5.74 2.88
C ALA A 225 -10.78 6.17 4.28
N VAL A 226 -10.10 5.71 5.35
CA VAL A 226 -10.34 6.16 6.71
C VAL A 226 -9.62 7.49 6.92
N TRP A 227 -10.37 8.57 7.14
CA TRP A 227 -9.78 9.91 7.28
C TRP A 227 -8.80 10.01 8.46
N SER A 228 -9.02 9.27 9.54
CA SER A 228 -8.10 9.26 10.69
C SER A 228 -6.84 8.41 10.49
N ALA A 229 -6.70 7.70 9.38
CA ALA A 229 -5.51 6.89 9.09
C ALA A 229 -4.38 7.77 8.54
N ILE A 230 -3.12 7.44 8.87
CA ILE A 230 -1.98 8.12 8.26
C ILE A 230 -1.91 7.83 6.77
N MET A 231 -2.40 6.67 6.33
CA MET A 231 -2.48 6.29 4.91
C MET A 231 -3.63 6.98 4.16
N PHE A 232 -4.35 7.92 4.79
CA PHE A 232 -5.26 8.80 4.05
C PHE A 232 -4.44 9.69 3.10
N PRO A 233 -4.81 9.80 1.81
CA PRO A 233 -3.92 10.38 0.80
C PRO A 233 -3.78 11.89 0.81
N PHE A 234 -4.65 12.59 1.53
CA PHE A 234 -4.63 14.04 1.55
C PHE A 234 -3.93 14.54 2.80
N ALA A 235 -2.77 15.16 2.60
CA ALA A 235 -2.03 15.80 3.67
C ALA A 235 -2.86 16.93 4.32
N PRO A 236 -2.71 17.17 5.63
CA PRO A 236 -3.22 18.36 6.27
C PRO A 236 -2.70 19.65 5.61
N ALA A 237 -3.39 20.75 5.85
CA ALA A 237 -2.96 22.05 5.34
C ALA A 237 -1.55 22.42 5.84
N PRO A 238 -0.78 23.22 5.08
CA PRO A 238 0.53 23.70 5.52
C PRO A 238 0.49 24.33 6.93
N GLY A 239 1.55 24.12 7.71
CA GLY A 239 1.66 24.55 9.10
C GLY A 239 0.90 23.66 10.10
N THR A 240 0.25 22.59 9.62
CA THR A 240 -0.42 21.58 10.46
C THR A 240 0.20 20.19 10.23
N PHE A 241 -0.17 19.22 11.05
CA PHE A 241 0.36 17.86 11.01
C PHE A 241 -0.75 16.82 11.23
N SER A 242 -0.50 15.59 10.81
CA SER A 242 -1.46 14.48 10.90
C SER A 242 -1.51 13.92 12.31
N GLY A 243 -2.72 13.78 12.86
CA GLY A 243 -2.96 13.12 14.14
C GLY A 243 -2.19 13.74 15.31
N MET A 244 -1.70 12.88 16.20
CA MET A 244 -0.88 13.27 17.36
C MET A 244 0.58 12.88 17.13
N ARG A 245 1.51 13.66 17.70
CA ARG A 245 2.91 13.27 17.72
C ARG A 245 3.15 12.04 18.60
N PRO A 246 4.15 11.22 18.27
CA PRO A 246 4.61 10.14 19.14
C PRO A 246 4.90 10.64 20.56
N THR A 247 4.47 9.89 21.56
CA THR A 247 4.79 10.13 22.98
C THR A 247 5.32 8.86 23.63
N THR A 248 5.80 8.93 24.86
CA THR A 248 6.23 7.72 25.59
C THR A 248 5.06 6.79 25.90
N GLN A 249 3.84 7.32 26.00
CA GLN A 249 2.62 6.53 26.23
C GLN A 249 2.04 5.95 24.93
N GLN A 250 2.24 6.65 23.81
CA GLN A 250 1.76 6.24 22.49
C GLN A 250 2.89 6.44 21.47
N PRO A 251 3.89 5.52 21.45
CA PRO A 251 5.07 5.66 20.61
C PRO A 251 4.76 5.45 19.11
N ASP A 252 3.61 4.87 18.80
CA ASP A 252 3.12 4.59 17.45
C ASP A 252 2.09 5.63 16.95
N ALA A 253 1.90 6.76 17.64
CA ALA A 253 1.20 7.91 17.05
C ALA A 253 2.08 8.51 15.93
N PRO A 254 1.54 9.01 14.80
CA PRO A 254 0.13 9.34 14.56
C PRO A 254 -0.72 8.21 13.96
N LEU A 255 -0.25 6.95 13.92
CA LEU A 255 -1.01 5.87 13.27
C LEU A 255 -2.43 5.81 13.82
N GLY A 256 -3.41 5.70 12.92
CA GLY A 256 -4.77 5.35 13.25
C GLY A 256 -4.89 3.84 13.49
N ASP A 257 -6.01 3.42 14.07
CA ASP A 257 -6.22 1.99 14.32
C ASP A 257 -6.34 1.17 13.03
N ASP A 258 -6.84 1.78 11.95
CA ASP A 258 -6.82 1.20 10.60
C ASP A 258 -5.38 0.87 10.13
N ASP A 259 -4.42 1.77 10.35
CA ASP A 259 -3.02 1.54 9.99
C ASP A 259 -2.40 0.41 10.83
N ARG A 260 -2.67 0.40 12.15
CA ARG A 260 -2.19 -0.64 13.07
C ARG A 260 -2.75 -2.02 12.69
N THR A 261 -4.05 -2.09 12.42
CA THR A 261 -4.74 -3.31 11.99
C THR A 261 -4.18 -3.81 10.66
N GLY A 262 -3.96 -2.90 9.70
CA GLY A 262 -3.30 -3.24 8.44
C GLY A 262 -1.88 -3.78 8.62
N LEU A 263 -1.12 -3.25 9.57
CA LEU A 263 0.25 -3.73 9.83
C LEU A 263 0.26 -5.14 10.42
N ARG A 264 -0.69 -5.44 11.31
CA ARG A 264 -0.88 -6.79 11.88
C ARG A 264 -1.34 -7.77 10.82
N ALA A 265 -2.16 -7.35 9.86
CA ALA A 265 -2.51 -8.19 8.73
C ALA A 265 -1.30 -8.46 7.83
N LEU A 266 -0.45 -7.47 7.54
CA LEU A 266 0.63 -7.60 6.57
C LEU A 266 1.88 -8.33 7.12
N TYR A 267 2.21 -8.03 8.38
CA TYR A 267 3.38 -8.54 9.11
C TYR A 267 2.96 -9.22 10.43
N PRO A 268 2.07 -10.22 10.43
CA PRO A 268 1.49 -10.79 11.66
C PRO A 268 2.57 -11.40 12.54
N ASP A 269 2.53 -11.10 13.84
CA ASP A 269 3.24 -11.88 14.85
C ASP A 269 2.41 -13.14 15.20
N PRO A 270 2.89 -14.36 14.92
CA PRO A 270 2.18 -15.59 15.28
C PRO A 270 1.94 -15.76 16.79
N ALA A 271 2.65 -15.00 17.63
CA ALA A 271 2.45 -14.98 19.08
C ALA A 271 1.38 -13.97 19.54
N ASP A 272 0.87 -13.10 18.65
CA ASP A 272 -0.23 -12.21 19.00
C ASP A 272 -1.53 -13.02 19.15
N VAL A 273 -2.09 -12.97 20.35
CA VAL A 273 -3.39 -13.59 20.67
C VAL A 273 -4.48 -12.55 20.92
N VAL A 274 -4.11 -11.27 20.92
CA VAL A 274 -5.03 -10.14 21.16
C VAL A 274 -5.69 -9.75 19.85
N HIS A 275 -4.94 -9.66 18.75
CA HIS A 275 -5.44 -9.16 17.46
C HIS A 275 -5.62 -10.28 16.42
N VAL A 276 -6.40 -11.29 16.79
CA VAL A 276 -6.65 -12.47 15.93
C VAL A 276 -8.09 -12.55 15.41
N GLY A 277 -8.91 -11.53 15.69
CA GLY A 277 -10.29 -11.45 15.24
C GLY A 277 -10.38 -11.09 13.75
N SER A 278 -11.42 -11.61 13.10
CA SER A 278 -11.80 -11.20 11.75
C SER A 278 -13.29 -10.93 11.61
N ILE A 279 -13.63 -10.00 10.71
CA ILE A 279 -15.00 -9.71 10.28
C ILE A 279 -15.04 -9.86 8.77
N SER A 280 -15.80 -10.83 8.27
CA SER A 280 -15.98 -11.03 6.83
C SER A 280 -17.46 -11.13 6.46
N GLY A 281 -17.74 -10.86 5.18
CA GLY A 281 -19.11 -10.86 4.68
C GLY A 281 -19.19 -10.54 3.20
N ARG A 282 -20.41 -10.24 2.75
CA ARG A 282 -20.69 -9.86 1.36
C ARG A 282 -21.64 -8.68 1.29
N ILE A 283 -21.38 -7.78 0.35
CA ILE A 283 -22.20 -6.62 0.06
C ILE A 283 -23.05 -6.93 -1.17
N PHE A 284 -24.36 -7.04 -0.97
CA PHE A 284 -25.31 -7.29 -2.05
C PHE A 284 -26.26 -6.10 -2.20
N PRO A 285 -26.62 -5.73 -3.45
CA PRO A 285 -27.69 -4.77 -3.64
C PRO A 285 -29.01 -5.39 -3.21
N ALA A 286 -29.90 -4.59 -2.63
CA ALA A 286 -31.25 -5.03 -2.27
C ALA A 286 -32.06 -5.47 -3.51
N ASN A 287 -31.77 -4.87 -4.66
CA ASN A 287 -32.31 -5.27 -5.95
C ASN A 287 -31.16 -5.84 -6.82
N PRO A 288 -31.12 -7.16 -7.09
CA PRO A 288 -30.11 -7.76 -7.96
C PRO A 288 -30.05 -7.17 -9.38
N LEU A 289 -31.15 -6.58 -9.86
CA LEU A 289 -31.15 -5.87 -11.15
C LEU A 289 -30.24 -4.64 -11.16
N ALA A 290 -29.80 -4.13 -10.00
CA ALA A 290 -28.85 -3.03 -9.91
C ALA A 290 -27.44 -3.40 -10.47
N LEU A 291 -27.14 -4.68 -10.65
CA LEU A 291 -25.89 -5.15 -11.26
C LEU A 291 -26.02 -5.41 -12.77
N SER A 292 -27.17 -5.13 -13.39
CA SER A 292 -27.39 -5.46 -14.80
C SER A 292 -26.48 -4.71 -15.77
N ALA A 293 -25.89 -3.59 -15.34
CA ALA A 293 -24.90 -2.83 -16.11
C ALA A 293 -23.45 -3.32 -15.89
N SER A 294 -23.23 -4.26 -14.98
CA SER A 294 -21.91 -4.82 -14.70
C SER A 294 -21.52 -5.89 -15.73
N PRO A 295 -20.21 -6.10 -15.95
CA PRO A 295 -19.73 -7.23 -16.75
C PRO A 295 -20.29 -8.58 -16.27
N PRO A 296 -20.39 -9.60 -17.15
CA PRO A 296 -20.76 -10.95 -16.74
C PRO A 296 -19.86 -11.47 -15.62
N GLY A 297 -20.46 -12.12 -14.61
CA GLY A 297 -19.74 -12.69 -13.46
C GLY A 297 -19.74 -11.81 -12.21
N VAL A 298 -20.19 -10.56 -12.30
CA VAL A 298 -20.37 -9.69 -11.12
C VAL A 298 -21.66 -10.07 -10.39
N SER A 299 -21.53 -10.43 -9.12
CA SER A 299 -22.65 -10.91 -8.28
C SER A 299 -22.83 -10.13 -6.97
N GLY A 300 -21.94 -9.18 -6.66
CA GLY A 300 -22.07 -8.29 -5.51
C GLY A 300 -21.61 -6.86 -5.81
N VAL A 301 -21.74 -5.98 -4.82
CA VAL A 301 -21.31 -4.58 -4.89
C VAL A 301 -19.80 -4.53 -4.83
N PHE A 302 -19.18 -3.97 -5.87
CA PHE A 302 -17.74 -3.79 -5.95
C PHE A 302 -17.32 -2.36 -5.65
N GLY A 303 -16.19 -2.17 -4.96
CA GLY A 303 -15.60 -0.85 -4.70
C GLY A 303 -16.26 -0.07 -3.56
N ALA A 304 -17.01 -0.76 -2.68
CA ALA A 304 -17.58 -0.16 -1.48
C ALA A 304 -16.57 -0.21 -0.33
N GLN A 305 -16.48 0.84 0.49
CA GLN A 305 -15.72 0.79 1.72
C GLN A 305 -16.54 0.09 2.80
N VAL A 306 -15.95 -0.87 3.48
CA VAL A 306 -16.52 -1.53 4.65
C VAL A 306 -15.68 -1.14 5.84
N VAL A 307 -16.35 -0.68 6.89
CA VAL A 307 -15.70 -0.10 8.06
C VAL A 307 -16.18 -0.85 9.29
N ALA A 308 -15.22 -1.24 10.13
CA ALA A 308 -15.43 -1.72 11.49
C ALA A 308 -15.15 -0.57 12.48
N VAL A 309 -16.13 -0.29 13.33
CA VAL A 309 -16.05 0.72 14.38
C VAL A 309 -16.16 0.03 15.73
N ASP A 310 -15.22 0.27 16.63
CA ASP A 310 -15.32 -0.24 18.00
C ASP A 310 -16.54 0.38 18.69
N ALA A 311 -17.44 -0.46 19.20
CA ALA A 311 -18.71 -0.02 19.76
C ALA A 311 -18.54 0.76 21.08
N THR A 312 -17.39 0.65 21.74
CA THR A 312 -17.10 1.33 23.01
C THR A 312 -16.47 2.69 22.78
N SER A 313 -15.44 2.76 21.94
CA SER A 313 -14.68 4.00 21.68
C SER A 313 -15.28 4.84 20.57
N GLY A 314 -16.02 4.24 19.64
CA GLY A 314 -16.47 4.88 18.40
C GLY A 314 -15.35 5.09 17.37
N ALA A 315 -14.15 4.55 17.61
CA ALA A 315 -13.03 4.65 16.68
C ALA A 315 -13.19 3.68 15.50
N VAL A 316 -12.78 4.13 14.31
CA VAL A 316 -12.60 3.23 13.15
C VAL A 316 -11.37 2.37 13.41
N VAL A 317 -11.57 1.08 13.63
CA VAL A 317 -10.50 0.11 13.97
C VAL A 317 -9.96 -0.66 12.78
N GLY A 318 -10.67 -0.62 11.66
CA GLY A 318 -10.25 -1.22 10.42
C GLY A 318 -11.27 -0.95 9.33
N ALA A 319 -10.78 -0.76 8.12
CA ALA A 319 -11.59 -0.66 6.94
C ALA A 319 -10.96 -1.44 5.79
N THR A 320 -11.81 -1.77 4.83
CA THR A 320 -11.41 -2.37 3.58
C THR A 320 -12.25 -1.85 2.47
N LEU A 321 -11.78 -2.01 1.25
CA LEU A 321 -12.67 -1.94 0.11
C LEU A 321 -13.15 -3.36 -0.20
N GLY A 322 -14.46 -3.56 -0.14
CA GLY A 322 -15.10 -4.82 -0.51
C GLY A 322 -15.31 -4.92 -2.02
N GLY A 323 -15.60 -6.13 -2.48
CA GLY A 323 -16.05 -6.33 -3.85
C GLY A 323 -15.66 -7.63 -4.51
N TRP A 324 -14.67 -8.35 -3.99
CA TRP A 324 -14.20 -9.58 -4.61
C TRP A 324 -13.68 -10.62 -3.62
N SER A 325 -13.63 -11.86 -4.09
CA SER A 325 -13.05 -12.99 -3.38
C SER A 325 -12.09 -13.78 -4.25
N CYS A 326 -11.30 -14.60 -3.57
CA CYS A 326 -10.25 -15.43 -4.16
C CYS A 326 -10.23 -16.85 -3.56
N THR A 327 -11.41 -17.40 -3.31
CA THR A 327 -11.56 -18.65 -2.56
C THR A 327 -11.07 -19.91 -3.31
N ALA A 328 -10.68 -19.80 -4.58
CA ALA A 328 -10.18 -20.91 -5.39
C ALA A 328 -9.16 -20.41 -6.45
N PRO A 329 -8.27 -21.30 -6.96
CA PRO A 329 -7.42 -20.99 -8.10
C PRO A 329 -8.23 -20.48 -9.29
N GLY A 330 -7.87 -19.32 -9.81
CA GLY A 330 -8.66 -18.64 -10.83
C GLY A 330 -8.44 -17.12 -10.82
N PRO A 331 -9.17 -16.39 -11.69
CA PRO A 331 -9.27 -14.94 -11.59
C PRO A 331 -10.08 -14.52 -10.36
N ALA A 332 -9.91 -13.26 -9.93
CA ALA A 332 -10.74 -12.64 -8.89
C ALA A 332 -12.23 -12.74 -9.23
N GLN A 333 -13.06 -13.05 -8.23
CA GLN A 333 -14.52 -13.15 -8.37
C GLN A 333 -15.19 -11.92 -7.77
N PHE A 334 -15.88 -11.12 -8.57
CA PHE A 334 -16.52 -9.87 -8.12
C PHE A 334 -17.88 -10.13 -7.46
N ASP A 335 -17.86 -10.66 -6.24
CA ASP A 335 -19.03 -11.18 -5.52
C ASP A 335 -19.43 -10.36 -4.29
N GLY A 336 -18.86 -9.16 -4.13
CA GLY A 336 -19.13 -8.28 -3.00
C GLY A 336 -18.45 -8.70 -1.70
N THR A 337 -17.56 -9.70 -1.73
CA THR A 337 -16.87 -10.16 -0.52
C THR A 337 -15.98 -9.07 0.06
N TYR A 338 -15.93 -9.02 1.38
CA TYR A 338 -15.02 -8.21 2.16
C TYR A 338 -14.54 -9.02 3.37
N GLU A 339 -13.41 -8.60 3.91
CA GLU A 339 -12.84 -9.12 5.15
C GLU A 339 -12.24 -7.96 5.94
N ILE A 340 -12.04 -8.11 7.24
CA ILE A 340 -11.28 -7.18 8.09
C ILE A 340 -10.62 -8.05 9.14
N ASP A 341 -9.32 -8.26 8.98
CA ASP A 341 -8.47 -9.10 9.84
C ASP A 341 -7.68 -8.28 10.84
N GLY A 342 -7.07 -8.95 11.82
CA GLY A 342 -6.19 -8.30 12.78
C GLY A 342 -6.94 -7.45 13.81
N LEU A 343 -8.22 -7.74 14.03
CA LEU A 343 -9.05 -7.04 15.00
C LEU A 343 -8.85 -7.61 16.41
N ALA A 344 -8.95 -6.76 17.42
CA ALA A 344 -8.88 -7.18 18.81
C ALA A 344 -10.03 -8.12 19.18
N VAL A 345 -9.75 -9.24 19.85
CA VAL A 345 -10.80 -10.14 20.35
C VAL A 345 -11.37 -9.63 21.68
N GLY A 346 -12.62 -10.00 21.98
CA GLY A 346 -13.31 -9.57 23.21
C GLY A 346 -13.93 -8.17 23.14
N HIS A 347 -13.96 -7.58 21.94
CA HIS A 347 -14.60 -6.30 21.64
C HIS A 347 -15.91 -6.53 20.87
N SER A 348 -16.75 -5.50 20.80
CA SER A 348 -17.93 -5.48 19.93
C SER A 348 -17.75 -4.41 18.86
N TYR A 349 -18.11 -4.74 17.64
CA TYR A 349 -17.92 -3.87 16.49
C TYR A 349 -19.24 -3.52 15.81
N THR A 350 -19.39 -2.27 15.39
CA THR A 350 -20.40 -1.87 14.43
C THR A 350 -19.80 -1.93 13.04
N VAL A 351 -20.46 -2.60 12.11
CA VAL A 351 -19.98 -2.77 10.74
C VAL A 351 -20.93 -2.07 9.78
N TYR A 352 -20.39 -1.26 8.89
CA TYR A 352 -21.18 -0.64 7.83
C TYR A 352 -20.41 -0.63 6.52
N ALA A 353 -21.15 -0.60 5.41
CA ALA A 353 -20.61 -0.35 4.10
C ALA A 353 -21.05 1.03 3.63
N GLU A 354 -20.12 1.81 3.09
CA GLU A 354 -20.35 3.14 2.51
C GLU A 354 -19.81 3.23 1.09
N ALA A 355 -20.49 4.05 0.28
CA ALA A 355 -19.99 4.40 -1.03
C ALA A 355 -18.84 5.39 -0.87
N LEU A 356 -17.80 5.23 -1.69
CA LEU A 356 -16.72 6.22 -1.82
C LEU A 356 -17.21 7.44 -2.62
N ASN A 357 -18.17 8.21 -2.09
CA ASN A 357 -18.79 9.36 -2.76
C ASN A 357 -18.74 10.65 -1.92
N GLY A 358 -17.70 10.77 -1.07
CA GLY A 358 -17.52 11.83 -0.09
C GLY A 358 -16.22 12.60 -0.31
N ALA A 359 -15.36 12.67 0.73
CA ALA A 359 -14.02 13.25 0.62
C ALA A 359 -13.15 12.57 -0.45
N VAL A 360 -13.57 11.37 -0.87
CA VAL A 360 -13.04 10.67 -2.01
C VAL A 360 -14.20 10.23 -2.91
N ASP A 361 -14.02 10.40 -4.22
CA ASP A 361 -14.96 10.01 -5.29
C ASP A 361 -14.38 8.85 -6.14
N PRO A 362 -15.19 7.99 -6.79
CA PRO A 362 -14.72 6.80 -7.53
C PRO A 362 -13.68 7.09 -8.60
N SER A 363 -13.77 8.26 -9.23
CA SER A 363 -12.82 8.68 -10.25
C SER A 363 -11.37 8.68 -9.76
N GLN A 364 -11.17 8.83 -8.44
CA GLN A 364 -9.86 8.81 -7.81
C GLN A 364 -9.32 7.39 -7.58
N PHE A 365 -10.17 6.37 -7.68
CA PHE A 365 -9.83 4.95 -7.48
C PHE A 365 -9.87 4.12 -8.77
N ASP A 366 -10.65 4.53 -9.77
CA ASP A 366 -10.96 3.73 -10.96
C ASP A 366 -9.71 3.23 -11.70
N ASN A 367 -8.64 4.04 -11.76
CA ASN A 367 -7.36 3.62 -12.35
C ASN A 367 -6.54 2.72 -11.42
N ALA A 368 -6.61 2.98 -10.12
CA ALA A 368 -5.84 2.26 -9.12
C ALA A 368 -6.34 0.80 -8.97
N ILE A 369 -7.62 0.55 -9.24
CA ILE A 369 -8.23 -0.78 -9.17
C ILE A 369 -8.11 -1.59 -10.48
N VAL A 370 -7.62 -1.01 -11.59
CA VAL A 370 -7.40 -1.76 -12.85
C VAL A 370 -6.36 -2.87 -12.67
N SER A 371 -5.40 -2.69 -11.76
CA SER A 371 -4.40 -3.70 -11.41
C SER A 371 -4.99 -4.96 -10.76
N LEU A 372 -6.27 -4.96 -10.40
CA LEU A 372 -6.97 -6.13 -9.83
C LEU A 372 -7.14 -7.29 -10.82
N CYS A 373 -6.96 -7.02 -12.11
CA CYS A 373 -7.09 -8.04 -13.14
C CYS A 373 -5.93 -7.99 -14.11
N ARG A 374 -5.54 -9.18 -14.57
CA ARG A 374 -4.79 -9.33 -15.82
C ARG A 374 -5.65 -10.07 -16.83
N ASN A 375 -5.47 -9.76 -18.09
CA ASN A 375 -6.11 -10.44 -19.20
C ASN A 375 -5.21 -10.33 -20.45
N THR A 376 -5.66 -10.88 -21.58
CA THR A 376 -4.88 -10.88 -22.82
C THR A 376 -4.62 -9.49 -23.40
N VAL A 377 -5.35 -8.46 -22.97
CA VAL A 377 -5.14 -7.06 -23.36
C VAL A 377 -4.03 -6.43 -22.53
N SER A 378 -4.05 -6.64 -21.21
CA SER A 378 -3.07 -6.06 -20.28
C SER A 378 -1.74 -6.84 -20.23
N ASP A 379 -1.76 -8.15 -20.49
CA ASP A 379 -0.58 -9.04 -20.49
C ASP A 379 -0.69 -10.02 -21.67
N PRO A 380 -0.07 -9.72 -22.83
CA PRO A 380 -0.10 -10.59 -24.00
C PRO A 380 0.38 -12.00 -23.67
N GLY A 381 -0.45 -13.00 -23.96
CA GLY A 381 -0.19 -14.40 -23.60
C GLY A 381 -0.73 -14.83 -22.23
N TRP A 382 -1.47 -13.96 -21.54
CA TRP A 382 -2.24 -14.35 -20.37
C TRP A 382 -3.26 -15.44 -20.73
N PRO A 383 -3.39 -16.52 -19.94
CA PRO A 383 -4.38 -17.56 -20.20
C PRO A 383 -5.80 -16.97 -20.17
N PRO A 384 -6.62 -17.12 -21.24
CA PRO A 384 -7.94 -16.50 -21.30
C PRO A 384 -8.87 -16.88 -20.14
N LEU A 385 -8.79 -18.12 -19.65
CA LEU A 385 -9.59 -18.61 -18.51
C LEU A 385 -9.14 -18.04 -17.15
N GLN A 386 -7.97 -17.41 -17.09
CA GLN A 386 -7.42 -16.74 -15.92
C GLN A 386 -7.58 -15.22 -16.01
N GLY A 387 -8.26 -14.73 -17.06
CA GLY A 387 -8.52 -13.32 -17.26
C GLY A 387 -9.72 -12.84 -16.45
N CYS A 388 -9.69 -11.60 -15.98
CA CYS A 388 -10.89 -10.90 -15.51
C CYS A 388 -10.98 -9.47 -16.05
N VAL A 389 -12.17 -8.90 -15.86
CA VAL A 389 -12.50 -7.50 -16.17
C VAL A 389 -13.00 -6.88 -14.89
N VAL A 390 -12.29 -5.86 -14.40
CA VAL A 390 -12.68 -5.12 -13.20
C VAL A 390 -13.98 -4.36 -13.50
N PRO A 391 -15.05 -4.55 -12.70
CA PRO A 391 -16.26 -3.75 -12.84
C PRO A 391 -16.03 -2.33 -12.34
N VAL A 392 -16.90 -1.39 -12.76
CA VAL A 392 -16.87 -0.03 -12.21
C VAL A 392 -17.22 -0.07 -10.71
N ALA A 393 -16.55 0.74 -9.90
CA ALA A 393 -16.88 0.91 -8.49
C ALA A 393 -18.33 1.41 -8.35
N ASN A 394 -19.14 0.72 -7.55
CA ASN A 394 -20.53 1.09 -7.36
C ASN A 394 -20.64 2.12 -6.23
N THR A 395 -21.09 3.33 -6.57
CA THR A 395 -21.35 4.40 -5.61
C THR A 395 -22.80 4.80 -5.46
N SER A 396 -23.69 4.09 -6.12
CA SER A 396 -25.13 4.35 -6.11
C SER A 396 -25.82 3.49 -5.05
N PHE A 397 -25.35 3.53 -3.81
CA PHE A 397 -26.00 2.87 -2.68
C PHE A 397 -25.91 3.71 -1.40
N THR A 398 -26.86 3.49 -0.48
CA THR A 398 -26.91 4.19 0.81
C THR A 398 -26.32 3.34 1.91
N THR A 399 -25.66 3.99 2.88
CA THR A 399 -25.05 3.33 4.02
C THR A 399 -26.08 2.51 4.78
N ARG A 400 -25.76 1.23 5.01
CA ARG A 400 -26.58 0.34 5.83
C ARG A 400 -25.74 -0.21 6.96
N THR A 401 -26.02 0.24 8.17
CA THR A 401 -25.31 -0.21 9.38
C THR A 401 -25.89 -1.53 9.88
N ARG A 402 -25.03 -2.46 10.30
CA ARG A 402 -25.42 -3.67 11.04
C ARG A 402 -24.53 -3.82 12.27
N PRO A 403 -25.06 -4.33 13.40
CA PRO A 403 -24.19 -4.86 14.45
C PRO A 403 -23.30 -5.96 13.84
N GLY A 404 -22.00 -5.88 14.08
CA GLY A 404 -21.10 -7.00 13.80
C GLY A 404 -21.40 -8.17 14.75
N PRO A 405 -21.09 -9.41 14.37
CA PRO A 405 -21.14 -10.55 15.29
C PRO A 405 -20.17 -10.39 16.46
#